data_AF-A0A853LLV8-F1
#
_entry.id   AF-A0A853LLV8-F1
#
_cell.length_a   1.000
_cell.length_b   1.000
_cell.length_c   1.000
_cell.angle_alpha   90.00
_cell.angle_beta   90.00
_cell.angle_gamma   90.00
#
_symmetry.space_group_name_H-M   'P 1'
#
loop_
_entity.id
_entity.type
_entity.pdbx_description
1 polymer ?
#
loop_
_entity_poly.entity_id
_entity_poly.type
_entity_poly.pdbx_seq_one_letter_code
_entity_poly.pdbx_strand_id
1 'polypeptide(L)'
;MVGFGRRSGDDDGGATPAGGDDRSDDAAAQAADAPAADALDDLEGPFDIDDFDDPAVAELARLDLGSVLIPMPEAGQLQVELTETGVPSAVWVVTPNGRFTIAAYAAPKTGGLWREVAAELAESLRKDSAQVSIKDGPWGREVVGTATGVVRFIGVDGYRWMIRCVINGTHETMEALEAEARAALADTVVRRGDTPLPVRTPLTVQLPEPMTQQLREAAAAQQAAAAESQQAPPPAEPAARRSADGSAMQQLRTTTGG
;
A
#
# COMPACT_ATOMS: atom_id res chain seq x y z
N MET A 1 -52.69 29.84 -22.41
CA MET A 1 -52.90 29.30 -23.77
C MET A 1 -52.59 30.42 -24.75
N VAL A 2 -51.44 30.27 -25.42
CA VAL A 2 -50.97 30.82 -26.71
C VAL A 2 -51.55 32.14 -27.22
N GLY A 3 -50.64 33.10 -27.44
CA GLY A 3 -50.85 34.24 -28.35
C GLY A 3 -49.54 34.99 -28.61
N PHE A 4 -48.72 34.52 -29.54
CA PHE A 4 -47.67 35.34 -30.16
C PHE A 4 -47.85 35.30 -31.68
N GLY A 5 -47.97 36.49 -32.27
CA GLY A 5 -47.99 36.68 -33.71
C GLY A 5 -47.92 38.16 -34.08
N ARG A 6 -46.98 38.46 -35.00
CA ARG A 6 -46.64 39.74 -35.68
C ARG A 6 -45.47 40.51 -35.03
N ARG A 7 -44.49 41.03 -35.77
CA ARG A 7 -44.35 41.22 -37.23
C ARG A 7 -42.90 41.59 -37.59
N SER A 8 -42.52 41.18 -38.81
CA SER A 8 -41.80 41.92 -39.88
C SER A 8 -40.48 42.65 -39.60
N GLY A 9 -39.49 42.34 -40.46
CA GLY A 9 -38.44 43.25 -40.92
C GLY A 9 -39.02 44.45 -41.68
N ASP A 10 -38.25 45.34 -42.29
CA ASP A 10 -36.94 45.26 -42.92
C ASP A 10 -36.41 46.73 -42.94
N ASP A 11 -35.44 47.01 -43.82
CA ASP A 11 -34.94 48.33 -44.26
C ASP A 11 -33.60 48.85 -43.69
N ASP A 12 -32.56 48.49 -44.46
CA ASP A 12 -31.80 49.39 -45.36
C ASP A 12 -30.72 50.32 -44.80
N GLY A 13 -29.65 50.46 -45.60
CA GLY A 13 -28.79 51.64 -45.58
C GLY A 13 -27.29 51.45 -45.31
N GLY A 14 -26.55 50.96 -46.32
CA GLY A 14 -25.44 51.74 -46.89
C GLY A 14 -24.05 51.80 -46.22
N ALA A 15 -23.06 51.44 -47.06
CA ALA A 15 -21.71 52.02 -47.20
C ALA A 15 -20.57 51.59 -46.23
N THR A 16 -19.56 50.93 -46.82
CA THR A 16 -18.17 50.80 -46.32
C THR A 16 -17.44 52.16 -46.45
N PRO A 17 -16.42 52.48 -45.62
CA PRO A 17 -15.05 52.05 -45.94
C PRO A 17 -14.16 51.68 -44.72
N ALA A 18 -12.96 51.21 -45.08
CA ALA A 18 -11.88 50.64 -44.29
C ALA A 18 -11.33 51.46 -43.10
N GLY A 19 -10.80 50.71 -42.11
CA GLY A 19 -9.47 50.91 -41.54
C GLY A 19 -9.37 51.79 -40.28
N GLY A 20 -9.10 51.16 -39.13
CA GLY A 20 -8.70 51.86 -37.91
C GLY A 20 -8.63 50.91 -36.71
N ASP A 21 -7.43 50.46 -36.43
CA ASP A 21 -7.04 49.64 -35.27
C ASP A 21 -7.03 50.54 -34.01
N ASP A 22 -7.86 50.26 -33.01
CA ASP A 22 -7.64 50.73 -31.64
C ASP A 22 -8.18 49.75 -30.60
N ARG A 23 -7.38 49.61 -29.54
CA ARG A 23 -7.35 48.53 -28.57
C ARG A 23 -8.35 48.75 -27.44
N SER A 24 -8.73 47.61 -26.84
CA SER A 24 -9.06 47.40 -25.42
C SER A 24 -10.27 48.15 -24.85
N ASP A 25 -11.34 47.43 -24.51
CA ASP A 25 -11.61 46.96 -23.14
C ASP A 25 -12.99 46.27 -23.14
N ASP A 26 -13.07 44.97 -22.85
CA ASP A 26 -14.23 44.44 -22.10
C ASP A 26 -13.91 43.06 -21.51
N ALA A 27 -13.94 43.05 -20.19
CA ALA A 27 -13.74 41.90 -19.34
C ALA A 27 -15.04 41.09 -19.24
N ALA A 28 -15.08 39.93 -19.87
CA ALA A 28 -16.10 38.91 -19.61
C ALA A 28 -15.45 37.72 -18.89
N ALA A 29 -15.84 37.57 -17.62
CA ALA A 29 -15.45 36.52 -16.71
C ALA A 29 -15.65 35.12 -17.30
N GLN A 30 -14.54 34.39 -17.52
CA GLN A 30 -14.57 32.94 -17.64
C GLN A 30 -14.48 32.34 -16.23
N ALA A 31 -15.64 32.18 -15.63
CA ALA A 31 -15.82 31.28 -14.49
C ALA A 31 -16.11 29.88 -15.03
N ALA A 32 -15.42 28.90 -14.41
CA ALA A 32 -15.72 27.47 -14.40
C ALA A 32 -15.56 26.72 -15.72
N ASP A 33 -14.38 26.16 -15.91
CA ASP A 33 -14.26 24.73 -16.24
C ASP A 33 -12.99 24.21 -15.56
N ALA A 34 -13.14 23.79 -14.30
CA ALA A 34 -12.20 22.81 -13.76
C ALA A 34 -12.42 21.54 -14.59
N PRO A 35 -11.39 20.85 -15.10
CA PRO A 35 -11.64 19.52 -15.61
C PRO A 35 -12.22 18.73 -14.44
N ALA A 36 -13.47 18.32 -14.65
CA ALA A 36 -14.24 17.42 -13.83
C ALA A 36 -13.33 16.31 -13.30
N ALA A 37 -13.36 15.92 -12.03
CA ALA A 37 -14.47 15.18 -11.43
C ALA A 37 -15.03 14.00 -12.27
N ASP A 38 -14.61 13.83 -13.53
CA ASP A 38 -14.96 12.75 -14.47
C ASP A 38 -13.81 11.74 -14.68
N ALA A 39 -12.65 11.93 -14.03
CA ALA A 39 -11.56 10.95 -14.05
C ALA A 39 -11.76 9.78 -13.05
N LEU A 40 -12.96 9.64 -12.47
CA LEU A 40 -13.30 8.59 -11.50
C LEU A 40 -14.45 7.69 -11.96
N ASP A 41 -14.93 7.83 -13.21
CA ASP A 41 -16.09 7.09 -13.74
C ASP A 41 -15.71 5.82 -14.57
N ASP A 42 -14.42 5.47 -14.68
CA ASP A 42 -13.91 4.18 -15.19
C ASP A 42 -13.24 3.39 -14.04
N LEU A 43 -14.02 2.82 -13.12
CA LEU A 43 -13.46 1.95 -12.09
C LEU A 43 -13.04 0.59 -12.67
N GLU A 44 -11.81 0.55 -13.16
CA GLU A 44 -11.05 -0.64 -13.54
C GLU A 44 -10.54 -1.38 -12.29
N GLY A 45 -11.00 -2.63 -12.14
CA GLY A 45 -10.61 -3.62 -11.14
C GLY A 45 -10.77 -3.25 -9.66
N PRO A 46 -10.41 -4.13 -8.70
CA PRO A 46 -9.78 -5.44 -8.90
C PRO A 46 -10.62 -6.43 -9.71
N PHE A 47 -9.94 -7.34 -10.41
CA PHE A 47 -10.55 -8.30 -11.33
C PHE A 47 -10.57 -9.71 -10.75
N ASP A 48 -11.51 -10.53 -11.21
CA ASP A 48 -11.38 -11.99 -11.10
C ASP A 48 -10.48 -12.50 -12.24
N ILE A 49 -9.72 -13.58 -12.00
CA ILE A 49 -8.94 -14.20 -13.08
C ILE A 49 -9.84 -14.73 -14.21
N ASP A 50 -11.08 -15.11 -13.88
CA ASP A 50 -12.07 -15.58 -14.84
C ASP A 50 -12.63 -14.45 -15.73
N ASP A 51 -12.30 -13.18 -15.43
CA ASP A 51 -12.64 -12.03 -16.30
C ASP A 51 -11.73 -11.95 -17.54
N PHE A 52 -10.64 -12.72 -17.59
CA PHE A 52 -9.69 -12.75 -18.71
C PHE A 52 -9.87 -14.01 -19.57
N ASP A 53 -10.01 -13.84 -20.89
CA ASP A 53 -10.08 -14.97 -21.84
C ASP A 53 -8.78 -15.78 -21.87
N ASP A 54 -7.63 -15.12 -21.69
CA ASP A 54 -6.32 -15.73 -21.57
C ASP A 54 -5.69 -15.38 -20.21
N PRO A 55 -5.53 -16.36 -19.30
CA PRO A 55 -4.91 -16.14 -18.00
C PRO A 55 -3.48 -15.59 -18.06
N ALA A 56 -2.74 -15.82 -19.16
CA ALA A 56 -1.41 -15.27 -19.32
C ALA A 56 -1.42 -13.73 -19.37
N VAL A 57 -2.51 -13.12 -19.84
CA VAL A 57 -2.69 -11.66 -19.84
C VAL A 57 -2.86 -11.14 -18.40
N ALA A 58 -3.51 -11.92 -17.53
CA ALA A 58 -3.63 -11.57 -16.12
C ALA A 58 -2.27 -11.56 -15.39
N GLU A 59 -1.28 -12.30 -15.89
CA GLU A 59 0.06 -12.40 -15.30
C GLU A 59 1.03 -11.32 -15.80
N LEU A 60 0.72 -10.64 -16.91
CA LEU A 60 1.59 -9.62 -17.48
C LEU A 60 1.77 -8.44 -16.51
N ALA A 61 3.03 -8.09 -16.23
CA ALA A 61 3.42 -6.98 -15.35
C ALA A 61 2.88 -7.06 -13.90
N ARG A 62 2.37 -8.22 -13.48
CA ARG A 62 1.92 -8.46 -12.10
C ARG A 62 2.78 -9.52 -11.42
N LEU A 63 3.02 -9.33 -10.14
CA LEU A 63 3.62 -10.33 -9.27
C LEU A 63 2.56 -11.37 -8.91
N ASP A 64 2.79 -12.62 -9.32
CA ASP A 64 1.93 -13.74 -8.92
C ASP A 64 2.21 -14.15 -7.46
N LEU A 65 1.23 -13.94 -6.59
CA LEU A 65 1.24 -14.37 -5.19
C LEU A 65 0.37 -15.63 -4.96
N GLY A 66 0.11 -16.41 -5.99
CA GLY A 66 -0.72 -17.61 -5.99
C GLY A 66 -2.21 -17.28 -6.08
N SER A 67 -2.78 -16.68 -5.03
CA SER A 67 -4.21 -16.34 -4.98
C SER A 67 -4.54 -14.90 -5.38
N VAL A 68 -3.51 -14.05 -5.47
CA VAL A 68 -3.63 -12.65 -5.85
C VAL A 68 -2.46 -12.32 -6.75
N LEU A 69 -2.71 -11.57 -7.82
CA LEU A 69 -1.69 -11.03 -8.70
C LEU A 69 -1.72 -9.52 -8.52
N ILE A 70 -0.60 -8.94 -8.07
CA ILE A 70 -0.53 -7.50 -7.77
C ILE A 70 0.49 -6.81 -8.68
N PRO A 71 0.20 -5.61 -9.21
CA PRO A 71 1.22 -4.83 -9.90
C PRO A 71 2.32 -4.41 -8.91
N MET A 72 3.56 -4.34 -9.38
CA MET A 72 4.67 -3.81 -8.58
C MET A 72 4.83 -2.31 -8.84
N PRO A 73 4.72 -1.43 -7.83
CA PRO A 73 5.09 -0.03 -8.00
C PRO A 73 6.57 0.08 -8.40
N GLU A 74 6.93 1.05 -9.24
CA GLU A 74 8.31 1.21 -9.73
C GLU A 74 9.34 1.37 -8.59
N ALA A 75 8.95 2.02 -7.49
CA ALA A 75 9.77 2.20 -6.30
C ALA A 75 9.45 1.19 -5.16
N GLY A 76 8.60 0.21 -5.43
CA GLY A 76 8.12 -0.76 -4.45
C GLY A 76 9.15 -1.84 -4.14
N GLN A 77 9.40 -2.07 -2.85
CA GLN A 77 10.16 -3.20 -2.34
C GLN A 77 9.22 -4.20 -1.67
N LEU A 78 9.48 -5.48 -1.84
CA LEU A 78 8.69 -6.52 -1.18
C LEU A 78 9.30 -6.91 0.16
N GLN A 79 8.48 -6.87 1.21
CA GLN A 79 8.79 -7.46 2.51
C GLN A 79 7.81 -8.59 2.80
N VAL A 80 8.33 -9.79 2.94
CA VAL A 80 7.53 -10.98 3.24
C VAL A 80 7.43 -11.15 4.76
N GLU A 81 6.21 -11.37 5.23
CA GLU A 81 5.95 -11.87 6.57
C GLU A 81 5.72 -13.39 6.51
N LEU A 82 6.42 -14.12 7.36
CA LEU A 82 6.32 -15.57 7.48
C LEU A 82 5.61 -15.92 8.80
N THR A 83 4.81 -16.98 8.79
CA THR A 83 4.31 -17.62 10.01
C THR A 83 5.45 -18.25 10.81
N GLU A 84 5.18 -18.66 12.05
CA GLU A 84 6.13 -19.44 12.87
C GLU A 84 6.57 -20.75 12.21
N THR A 85 5.72 -21.30 11.34
CA THR A 85 6.01 -22.51 10.54
C THR A 85 6.78 -22.22 9.25
N GLY A 86 7.16 -20.95 9.01
CA GLY A 86 7.93 -20.52 7.84
C GLY A 86 7.12 -20.38 6.55
N VAL A 87 5.79 -20.35 6.64
CA VAL A 87 4.90 -20.18 5.48
C VAL A 87 4.62 -18.68 5.28
N PRO A 88 4.69 -18.13 4.06
CA PRO A 88 4.28 -16.74 3.81
C PRO A 88 2.87 -16.46 4.29
N SER A 89 2.72 -15.53 5.25
CA SER A 89 1.42 -15.08 5.77
C SER A 89 0.91 -13.84 5.04
N ALA A 90 1.80 -12.90 4.75
CA ALA A 90 1.49 -11.65 4.08
C ALA A 90 2.70 -11.12 3.30
N VAL A 91 2.42 -10.37 2.24
CA VAL A 91 3.44 -9.65 1.47
C VAL A 91 3.14 -8.16 1.57
N TRP A 92 4.11 -7.41 2.08
CA TRP A 92 4.06 -5.97 2.19
C TRP A 92 4.81 -5.35 1.01
N VAL A 93 4.15 -4.43 0.32
CA VAL A 93 4.78 -3.53 -0.64
C VAL A 93 5.21 -2.29 0.14
N VAL A 94 6.52 -2.04 0.19
CA VAL A 94 7.15 -0.93 0.90
C VAL A 94 7.55 0.13 -0.13
N THR A 95 7.07 1.35 0.06
CA THR A 95 7.36 2.51 -0.79
C THR A 95 7.97 3.63 0.05
N PRO A 96 8.50 4.71 -0.56
CA PRO A 96 8.98 5.87 0.20
C PRO A 96 7.91 6.53 1.07
N ASN A 97 6.63 6.35 0.73
CA ASN A 97 5.50 6.95 1.42
C ASN A 97 4.96 6.09 2.58
N GLY A 98 5.36 4.81 2.66
CA GLY A 98 4.99 3.89 3.73
C GLY A 98 4.89 2.46 3.21
N ARG A 99 3.88 1.70 3.64
CA ARG A 99 3.68 0.34 3.14
C ARG A 99 2.22 -0.05 3.06
N PHE A 100 1.90 -0.92 2.11
CA PHE A 100 0.59 -1.53 2.02
C PHE A 100 0.68 -3.03 1.75
N THR A 101 -0.39 -3.76 2.06
CA THR A 101 -0.53 -5.17 1.72
C THR A 101 -1.93 -5.40 1.15
N ILE A 102 -2.03 -6.32 0.20
CA ILE A 102 -3.29 -6.71 -0.45
C ILE A 102 -3.45 -8.21 -0.22
N ALA A 103 -4.53 -8.60 0.45
CA ALA A 103 -4.84 -10.00 0.73
C ALA A 103 -6.27 -10.32 0.31
N ALA A 104 -6.47 -11.50 -0.27
CA ALA A 104 -7.80 -11.99 -0.64
C ALA A 104 -8.31 -13.03 0.36
N TYR A 105 -9.63 -13.08 0.53
CA TYR A 105 -10.36 -13.96 1.42
C TYR A 105 -11.50 -14.63 0.68
N ALA A 106 -11.84 -15.86 1.05
CA ALA A 106 -13.05 -16.51 0.56
C ALA A 106 -14.29 -15.76 1.06
N ALA A 107 -15.22 -15.46 0.16
CA ALA A 107 -16.45 -14.72 0.42
C ALA A 107 -17.69 -15.45 -0.10
N PRO A 108 -18.91 -15.05 0.32
CA PRO A 108 -20.15 -15.54 -0.28
C PRO A 108 -20.30 -15.06 -1.74
N LYS A 109 -21.16 -15.74 -2.51
CA LYS A 109 -21.51 -15.30 -3.88
C LYS A 109 -22.24 -13.96 -3.92
N THR A 110 -22.91 -13.59 -2.83
CA THR A 110 -23.73 -12.39 -2.72
C THR A 110 -22.93 -11.12 -2.43
N GLY A 111 -21.62 -11.23 -2.18
CA GLY A 111 -20.80 -10.12 -1.69
C GLY A 111 -21.21 -9.67 -0.28
N GLY A 112 -20.79 -8.44 0.07
CA GLY A 112 -21.15 -7.76 1.33
C GLY A 112 -20.28 -8.14 2.52
N LEU A 113 -19.29 -9.01 2.35
CA LEU A 113 -18.41 -9.44 3.42
C LEU A 113 -17.56 -8.27 3.93
N TRP A 114 -17.08 -7.41 3.02
CA TRP A 114 -16.31 -6.23 3.41
C TRP A 114 -17.08 -5.34 4.39
N ARG A 115 -18.39 -5.19 4.20
CA ARG A 115 -19.22 -4.35 5.07
C ARG A 115 -19.20 -4.80 6.53
N GLU A 116 -19.20 -6.11 6.75
CA GLU A 116 -19.13 -6.73 8.08
C GLU A 116 -17.73 -6.61 8.66
N VAL A 117 -16.71 -6.95 7.87
CA VAL A 117 -15.29 -6.85 8.26
C VAL A 117 -14.89 -5.42 8.60
N ALA A 118 -15.34 -4.43 7.82
CA ALA A 118 -15.10 -3.02 8.09
C ALA A 118 -15.71 -2.56 9.42
N ALA A 119 -16.90 -3.06 9.77
CA ALA A 119 -17.52 -2.75 11.06
C ALA A 119 -16.72 -3.33 12.23
N GLU A 120 -16.26 -4.57 12.10
CA GLU A 120 -15.40 -5.23 13.11
C GLU A 120 -14.04 -4.51 13.25
N LEU A 121 -13.40 -4.14 12.14
CA LEU A 121 -12.13 -3.41 12.14
C LEU A 121 -12.27 -2.04 12.80
N ALA A 122 -13.32 -1.29 12.47
CA ALA A 122 -13.59 0.00 13.09
C ALA A 122 -13.78 -0.13 14.61
N GLU A 123 -14.48 -1.18 15.05
CA GLU A 123 -14.67 -1.44 16.47
C GLU A 123 -13.37 -1.87 17.17
N SER A 124 -12.53 -2.69 16.53
CA SER A 124 -11.21 -3.05 17.07
C SER A 124 -10.34 -1.81 17.26
N LEU A 125 -10.24 -0.95 16.25
CA LEU A 125 -9.42 0.26 16.32
C LEU A 125 -9.88 1.23 17.43
N ARG A 126 -11.20 1.33 17.67
CA ARG A 126 -11.72 2.14 18.78
C ARG A 126 -11.28 1.60 20.14
N LYS A 127 -11.25 0.27 20.31
CA LYS A 127 -10.78 -0.37 21.54
C LYS A 127 -9.28 -0.14 21.75
N ASP A 128 -8.52 -0.08 20.67
CA ASP A 128 -7.08 0.21 20.68
C ASP A 128 -6.77 1.71 20.84
N SER A 129 -7.77 2.52 21.24
CA SER A 129 -7.65 3.97 21.49
C SER A 129 -7.19 4.79 20.28
N ALA A 130 -7.35 4.27 19.05
CA ALA A 130 -7.18 5.05 17.84
C ALA A 130 -8.42 5.93 17.60
N GLN A 131 -8.21 7.13 17.03
CA GLN A 131 -9.33 7.88 16.45
C GLN A 131 -9.76 7.15 15.18
N VAL A 132 -11.04 6.81 15.08
CA VAL A 132 -11.58 6.04 13.95
C VAL A 132 -12.54 6.90 13.15
N SER A 133 -12.31 6.99 11.85
CA SER A 133 -13.23 7.60 10.90
C SER A 133 -13.56 6.62 9.77
N ILE A 134 -14.76 6.77 9.19
CA ILE A 134 -15.17 6.06 7.99
C ILE A 134 -15.12 7.06 6.84
N LYS A 135 -14.52 6.65 5.73
CA LYS A 135 -14.40 7.46 4.51
C LYS A 135 -15.07 6.72 3.36
N ASP A 136 -15.66 7.45 2.43
CA ASP A 136 -16.14 6.86 1.18
C ASP A 136 -14.99 6.81 0.19
N GLY A 137 -14.77 5.63 -0.38
CA GLY A 137 -13.79 5.36 -1.42
C GLY A 137 -14.42 4.72 -2.66
N PRO A 138 -13.61 4.42 -3.69
CA PRO A 138 -14.11 4.00 -4.99
C PRO A 138 -14.86 2.67 -4.95
N TRP A 139 -14.44 1.75 -4.07
CA TRP A 139 -15.09 0.45 -3.85
C TRP A 139 -16.06 0.45 -2.66
N GLY A 140 -16.37 1.62 -2.11
CA GLY A 140 -17.25 1.80 -0.97
C GLY A 140 -16.52 2.27 0.29
N ARG A 141 -17.06 1.91 1.45
CA ARG A 141 -16.60 2.47 2.73
C ARG A 141 -15.22 1.94 3.12
N GLU A 142 -14.37 2.83 3.59
CA GLU A 142 -13.03 2.56 4.07
C GLU A 142 -12.92 2.93 5.55
N VAL A 143 -12.10 2.19 6.29
CA VAL A 143 -11.88 2.42 7.73
C VAL A 143 -10.52 3.08 7.91
N VAL A 144 -10.48 4.25 8.55
CA VAL A 144 -9.24 4.97 8.85
C VAL A 144 -9.06 5.06 10.35
N GLY A 145 -7.96 4.48 10.84
CA GLY A 145 -7.48 4.59 12.21
C GLY A 145 -6.33 5.59 12.29
N THR A 146 -6.37 6.49 13.26
CA THR A 146 -5.36 7.53 13.45
C THR A 146 -4.87 7.53 14.90
N ALA A 147 -3.55 7.43 15.06
CA ALA A 147 -2.85 7.51 16.34
C ALA A 147 -1.48 8.17 16.11
N THR A 148 -0.39 7.52 16.52
CA THR A 148 0.99 7.96 16.19
C THR A 148 1.27 7.95 14.70
N GLY A 149 0.61 7.06 13.94
CA GLY A 149 0.56 7.06 12.49
C GLY A 149 -0.87 6.91 11.98
N VAL A 150 -1.01 6.65 10.68
CA VAL A 150 -2.29 6.42 10.03
C VAL A 150 -2.34 5.01 9.47
N VAL A 151 -3.42 4.30 9.77
CA VAL A 151 -3.77 3.04 9.13
C VAL A 151 -5.08 3.21 8.37
N ARG A 152 -5.12 2.77 7.13
CA ARG A 152 -6.35 2.76 6.31
C ARG A 152 -6.60 1.35 5.82
N PHE A 153 -7.85 0.92 5.91
CA PHE A 153 -8.33 -0.34 5.39
C PHE A 153 -9.30 -0.07 4.24
N ILE A 154 -8.96 -0.58 3.07
CA ILE A 154 -9.80 -0.58 1.87
C ILE A 154 -10.22 -2.02 1.63
N GLY A 155 -11.46 -2.26 1.25
CA GLY A 155 -11.86 -3.60 0.85
C GLY A 155 -12.83 -3.58 -0.31
N VAL A 156 -12.79 -4.67 -1.06
CA VAL A 156 -13.50 -4.87 -2.32
C VAL A 156 -14.15 -6.24 -2.26
N ASP A 157 -15.47 -6.30 -2.43
CA ASP A 157 -16.19 -7.56 -2.57
C ASP A 157 -16.29 -7.95 -4.05
N GLY A 158 -15.88 -9.17 -4.38
CA GLY A 158 -16.04 -9.77 -5.71
C GLY A 158 -16.84 -11.08 -5.66
N TYR A 159 -16.88 -11.82 -6.78
CA TYR A 159 -17.64 -13.07 -6.84
C TYR A 159 -16.92 -14.18 -6.07
N ARG A 160 -17.41 -14.49 -4.86
CA ARG A 160 -16.87 -15.52 -3.95
C ARG A 160 -15.51 -15.19 -3.33
N TRP A 161 -15.01 -13.97 -3.52
CA TRP A 161 -13.80 -13.47 -2.88
C TRP A 161 -14.02 -12.05 -2.35
N MET A 162 -13.16 -11.63 -1.43
CA MET A 162 -13.08 -10.26 -0.93
C MET A 162 -11.61 -9.88 -0.76
N ILE A 163 -11.20 -8.73 -1.27
CA ILE A 163 -9.87 -8.16 -1.01
C ILE A 163 -9.94 -7.26 0.21
N ARG A 164 -8.92 -7.36 1.06
CA ARG A 164 -8.58 -6.36 2.07
C ARG A 164 -7.20 -5.79 1.77
N CYS A 165 -7.15 -4.51 1.45
CA CYS A 165 -5.93 -3.72 1.40
C CYS A 165 -5.72 -3.00 2.73
N VAL A 166 -4.55 -3.13 3.32
CA VAL A 166 -4.16 -2.44 4.55
C VAL A 166 -2.99 -1.53 4.26
N ILE A 167 -3.16 -0.24 4.52
CA ILE A 167 -2.18 0.80 4.26
C ILE A 167 -1.69 1.35 5.60
N ASN A 168 -0.38 1.44 5.77
CA ASN A 168 0.26 1.99 6.97
C ASN A 168 1.27 3.08 6.56
N GLY A 169 1.06 4.30 7.05
CA GLY A 169 1.91 5.44 6.72
C GLY A 169 1.95 6.48 7.82
N THR A 170 2.72 7.53 7.56
CA THR A 170 2.71 8.74 8.39
C THR A 170 1.54 9.63 7.98
N HIS A 171 1.18 10.60 8.83
CA HIS A 171 0.12 11.57 8.50
C HIS A 171 0.45 12.39 7.25
N GLU A 172 1.73 12.70 7.03
CA GLU A 172 2.21 13.53 5.93
C GLU A 172 2.17 12.80 4.58
N THR A 173 2.49 11.50 4.59
CA THR A 173 2.63 10.69 3.36
C THR A 173 1.39 9.85 3.02
N MET A 174 0.38 9.85 3.89
CA MET A 174 -0.79 8.98 3.77
C MET A 174 -1.55 9.16 2.45
N GLU A 175 -1.73 10.40 1.99
CA GLU A 175 -2.48 10.69 0.76
C GLU A 175 -1.78 10.12 -0.48
N ALA A 176 -0.45 10.29 -0.58
CA ALA A 176 0.34 9.72 -1.66
C ALA A 176 0.34 8.19 -1.63
N LEU A 177 0.51 7.61 -0.43
CA LEU A 177 0.47 6.15 -0.25
C LEU A 177 -0.92 5.57 -0.56
N GLU A 178 -1.99 6.29 -0.23
CA GLU A 178 -3.36 5.91 -0.60
C GLU A 178 -3.51 5.85 -2.12
N ALA A 179 -3.03 6.87 -2.85
CA ALA A 179 -3.08 6.87 -4.31
C ALA A 179 -2.30 5.69 -4.92
N GLU A 180 -1.09 5.42 -4.42
CA GLU A 180 -0.28 4.25 -4.82
C GLU A 180 -1.01 2.93 -4.58
N ALA A 181 -1.55 2.74 -3.38
CA ALA A 181 -2.27 1.53 -3.01
C ALA A 181 -3.56 1.34 -3.82
N ARG A 182 -4.27 2.43 -4.14
CA ARG A 182 -5.47 2.40 -4.99
C ARG A 182 -5.14 2.04 -6.43
N ALA A 183 -4.08 2.62 -7.00
CA ALA A 183 -3.60 2.23 -8.33
C ALA A 183 -3.21 0.76 -8.37
N ALA A 184 -2.52 0.26 -7.33
CA ALA A 184 -2.19 -1.15 -7.23
C ALA A 184 -3.44 -2.05 -7.09
N LEU A 185 -4.42 -1.60 -6.31
CA LEU A 185 -5.66 -2.33 -6.08
C LEU A 185 -6.55 -2.39 -7.34
N ALA A 186 -6.63 -1.29 -8.09
CA ALA A 186 -7.33 -1.21 -9.37
C ALA A 186 -6.79 -2.25 -10.38
N ASP A 187 -5.47 -2.45 -10.42
CA ASP A 187 -4.84 -3.41 -11.33
C ASP A 187 -4.57 -4.79 -10.67
N THR A 188 -5.18 -5.07 -9.52
CA THR A 188 -5.05 -6.39 -8.85
C THR A 188 -5.99 -7.41 -9.49
N VAL A 189 -5.51 -8.65 -9.66
CA VAL A 189 -6.33 -9.80 -10.11
C VAL A 189 -6.40 -10.85 -9.00
N VAL A 190 -7.59 -11.41 -8.76
CA VAL A 190 -7.81 -12.46 -7.76
C VAL A 190 -7.95 -13.82 -8.43
N ARG A 191 -7.10 -14.77 -8.03
CA ARG A 191 -7.17 -16.18 -8.41
C ARG A 191 -7.69 -16.98 -7.23
N ARG A 192 -9.02 -17.00 -7.06
CA ARG A 192 -9.67 -17.73 -5.96
C ARG A 192 -9.50 -19.25 -6.07
N GLY A 193 -9.53 -19.77 -7.28
CA GLY A 193 -9.61 -21.20 -7.57
C GLY A 193 -10.96 -21.83 -7.21
N ASP A 194 -11.08 -23.13 -7.53
CA ASP A 194 -12.35 -23.85 -7.44
C ASP A 194 -12.63 -24.46 -6.07
N THR A 195 -11.59 -24.67 -5.27
CA THR A 195 -11.69 -25.35 -3.98
C THR A 195 -12.70 -24.65 -3.06
N PRO A 196 -13.70 -25.38 -2.53
CA PRO A 196 -14.61 -24.82 -1.53
C PRO A 196 -13.84 -24.45 -0.26
N LEU A 197 -13.97 -23.20 0.16
CA LEU A 197 -13.38 -22.68 1.40
C LEU A 197 -14.48 -22.04 2.26
N PRO A 198 -14.42 -22.17 3.59
CA PRO A 198 -15.28 -21.41 4.48
C PRO A 198 -15.17 -19.91 4.23
N VAL A 199 -16.27 -19.19 4.45
CA VAL A 199 -16.26 -17.73 4.35
C VAL A 199 -15.27 -17.16 5.38
N ARG A 200 -14.55 -16.10 5.00
CA ARG A 200 -13.49 -15.44 5.77
C ARG A 200 -12.17 -16.20 5.86
N THR A 201 -12.05 -17.37 5.23
CA THR A 201 -10.76 -18.05 5.14
C THR A 201 -9.80 -17.25 4.24
N PRO A 202 -8.58 -16.90 4.69
CA PRO A 202 -7.60 -16.24 3.84
C PRO A 202 -7.20 -17.16 2.69
N LEU A 203 -7.09 -16.59 1.49
CA LEU A 203 -6.57 -17.33 0.35
C LEU A 203 -5.05 -17.46 0.46
N THR A 204 -4.51 -18.59 0.01
CA THR A 204 -3.10 -18.91 0.20
C THR A 204 -2.21 -17.96 -0.62
N VAL A 205 -1.25 -17.34 0.06
CA VAL A 205 -0.19 -16.56 -0.57
C VAL A 205 1.00 -17.47 -0.86
N GLN A 206 1.50 -17.43 -2.08
CA GLN A 206 2.67 -18.18 -2.52
C GLN A 206 3.68 -17.19 -3.09
N LEU A 207 4.95 -17.31 -2.70
CA LEU A 207 5.98 -16.49 -3.29
C LEU A 207 6.48 -17.13 -4.58
N PRO A 208 6.80 -16.34 -5.61
CA PRO A 208 7.49 -16.86 -6.79
C PRO A 208 8.77 -17.62 -6.39
N GLU A 209 9.03 -18.73 -7.06
CA GLU A 209 10.25 -19.53 -6.84
C GLU A 209 11.56 -18.72 -6.90
N PRO A 210 11.78 -17.79 -7.86
CA PRO A 210 13.03 -17.00 -7.86
C PRO A 210 13.20 -16.15 -6.59
N MET A 211 12.11 -15.58 -6.08
CA MET A 211 12.15 -14.80 -4.83
C MET A 211 12.42 -15.71 -3.63
N THR A 212 11.77 -16.89 -3.62
CA THR A 212 11.99 -17.88 -2.57
C THR A 212 13.45 -18.36 -2.53
N GLN A 213 14.09 -18.56 -3.69
CA GLN A 213 15.50 -18.92 -3.78
C GLN A 213 16.41 -17.82 -3.22
N GLN A 214 16.20 -16.57 -3.61
CA GLN A 214 16.96 -15.42 -3.09
C GLN A 214 16.87 -15.30 -1.56
N LEU A 215 15.66 -15.50 -0.99
CA LEU A 215 15.47 -15.50 0.46
C LEU A 215 16.27 -16.64 1.14
N ARG A 216 16.27 -17.86 0.56
CA ARG A 216 17.05 -18.99 1.09
C ARG A 216 18.55 -18.73 1.04
N GLU A 217 19.05 -18.17 -0.06
CA GLU A 217 20.47 -17.84 -0.24
C GLU A 217 20.95 -16.76 0.75
N ALA A 218 20.15 -15.70 0.93
CA ALA A 218 20.44 -14.65 1.91
C ALA A 218 20.47 -15.20 3.34
N ALA A 219 19.52 -16.08 3.70
CA ALA A 219 19.49 -16.72 5.01
C ALA A 219 20.69 -17.65 5.24
N ALA A 220 21.09 -18.42 4.22
CA ALA A 220 22.27 -19.29 4.29
C ALA A 220 23.56 -18.49 4.47
N ALA A 221 23.71 -17.34 3.77
CA ALA A 221 24.85 -16.45 3.92
C ALA A 221 24.94 -15.84 5.33
N GLN A 222 23.80 -15.45 5.92
CA GLN A 222 23.76 -14.94 7.29
C GLN A 222 24.13 -16.01 8.32
N GLN A 223 23.67 -17.25 8.13
CA GLN A 223 24.03 -18.37 9.00
C GLN A 223 25.52 -18.72 8.90
N ALA A 224 26.11 -18.66 7.70
CA ALA A 224 27.55 -18.86 7.51
C ALA A 224 28.37 -17.77 8.24
N ALA A 225 28.00 -16.50 8.10
CA ALA A 225 28.67 -15.39 8.80
C ALA A 225 28.51 -15.47 10.33
N ALA A 226 27.36 -15.94 10.83
CA ALA A 226 27.14 -16.19 12.25
C ALA A 226 27.98 -17.37 12.78
N ALA A 227 28.18 -18.41 11.97
CA ALA A 227 29.04 -19.53 12.32
C ALA A 227 30.52 -19.16 12.32
N GLU A 228 30.97 -18.36 11.34
CA GLU A 228 32.37 -17.86 11.26
C GLU A 228 32.72 -16.92 12.43
N SER A 229 31.77 -16.08 12.87
CA SER A 229 31.97 -15.21 14.04
C SER A 229 31.98 -15.97 15.38
N GLN A 230 31.33 -17.13 15.46
CA GLN A 230 31.42 -18.02 16.64
C GLN A 230 32.66 -18.93 16.64
N GLN A 231 33.34 -19.09 15.49
CA GLN A 231 34.58 -19.85 15.36
C GLN A 231 35.85 -18.98 15.42
N ALA A 232 35.71 -17.65 15.59
CA ALA A 232 36.84 -16.79 15.88
C ALA A 232 37.47 -17.19 17.24
N PRO A 233 38.74 -17.62 17.29
CA PRO A 233 39.40 -17.96 18.55
C PRO A 233 39.44 -16.73 19.47
N PRO A 234 39.30 -16.88 20.80
CA PRO A 234 39.44 -15.75 21.71
C PRO A 234 40.81 -15.10 21.49
N PRO A 235 40.90 -13.75 21.50
CA PRO A 235 42.19 -13.08 21.34
C PRO A 235 43.15 -13.61 22.41
N ALA A 236 44.29 -14.15 21.95
CA ALA A 236 45.31 -14.68 22.84
C ALA A 236 45.75 -13.57 23.80
N GLU A 237 45.48 -13.75 25.10
CA GLU A 237 46.00 -12.87 26.15
C GLU A 237 47.51 -12.76 25.97
N PRO A 238 48.08 -11.54 25.90
CA PRO A 238 49.52 -11.38 25.82
C PRO A 238 50.12 -11.92 27.12
N ALA A 239 50.80 -13.06 27.01
CA ALA A 239 51.53 -13.68 28.11
C ALA A 239 52.44 -12.64 28.77
N ALA A 240 52.05 -12.22 29.97
CA ALA A 240 52.87 -11.38 30.83
C ALA A 240 54.23 -12.05 30.98
N ARG A 241 55.26 -11.44 30.38
CA ARG A 241 56.63 -11.88 30.51
C ARG A 241 56.99 -11.80 31.99
N ARG A 242 57.09 -12.98 32.60
CA ARG A 242 57.71 -13.20 33.89
C ARG A 242 59.19 -12.86 33.75
N SER A 243 59.54 -11.61 34.04
CA SER A 243 60.92 -11.21 34.32
C SER A 243 61.05 -11.03 35.82
N ALA A 244 61.75 -11.97 36.44
CA ALA A 244 62.33 -11.82 37.75
C ALA A 244 63.34 -10.67 37.69
N ASP A 245 63.14 -9.62 38.48
CA ASP A 245 64.21 -8.83 39.11
C ASP A 245 63.60 -7.64 39.88
N GLY A 246 64.16 -7.36 41.07
CA GLY A 246 64.16 -5.99 41.59
C GLY A 246 63.14 -5.63 42.67
N SER A 247 63.39 -6.15 43.87
CA SER A 247 63.47 -5.42 45.15
C SER A 247 62.88 -4.00 45.29
N ALA A 248 62.33 -3.78 46.49
CA ALA A 248 62.26 -2.50 47.21
C ALA A 248 61.18 -1.48 46.80
N MET A 249 60.10 -1.43 47.58
CA MET A 249 59.68 -0.23 48.34
C MET A 249 58.42 -0.59 49.14
N GLN A 250 58.53 -0.71 50.46
CA GLN A 250 58.31 0.41 51.39
C GLN A 250 56.80 0.70 51.48
N GLN A 251 56.10 -0.05 52.33
CA GLN A 251 55.68 0.39 53.67
C GLN A 251 54.78 1.62 53.69
N LEU A 252 53.86 1.60 54.67
CA LEU A 252 53.09 2.72 55.23
C LEU A 252 51.75 3.03 54.53
N ARG A 253 50.67 2.40 55.02
CA ARG A 253 49.80 3.04 56.03
C ARG A 253 48.67 2.11 56.44
N THR A 254 48.85 1.60 57.65
CA THR A 254 47.89 1.02 58.58
C THR A 254 46.67 1.93 58.82
N THR A 255 45.49 1.30 58.87
CA THR A 255 44.47 1.38 59.94
C THR A 255 43.98 2.74 60.48
N THR A 256 42.66 2.78 60.77
CA THR A 256 41.89 3.75 61.58
C THR A 256 41.27 4.88 60.76
N GLY A 257 39.97 5.17 60.79
CA GLY A 257 38.84 4.73 61.60
C GLY A 257 37.69 5.73 61.38
N GLY A 258 36.48 5.39 61.82
CA GLY A 258 35.33 6.31 61.87
C GLY A 258 34.12 5.81 61.10
#